data_AF-A0A952B821-F1
#
_entry.id   AF-A0A952B821-F1
#
_cell.length_a   1.000
_cell.length_b   1.000
_cell.length_c   1.000
_cell.angle_alpha   90.00
_cell.angle_beta   90.00
_cell.angle_gamma   90.00
#
_symmetry.space_group_name_H-M   'P 1'
#
loop_
_entity.id
_entity.type
_entity.pdbx_description
1 polymer ?
#
loop_
_entity_poly.entity_id
_entity_poly.type
_entity_poly.pdbx_seq_one_letter_code
_entity_poly.pdbx_strand_id
1 'polypeptide(L)'
;MAKKKQLTKKQLSLLDELFSDDADTGQVLKDHKITASVFNQWQSDENFAAEFDNRIAAMYRQSELIIARYATLAAAKLVQLTESESQETARKACLDIIQLPKMLAKKQATTQPDDQPEDAVKLSSKNASKILAVLAGK
;
A
#
# COMPACT_ATOMS: atom_id res chain seq x y z
N MET A 1 18.60 25.62 18.96
CA MET A 1 17.95 24.34 18.60
C MET A 1 17.25 23.81 19.83
N ALA A 2 15.91 23.80 19.84
CA ALA A 2 15.15 23.29 20.99
C ALA A 2 15.41 21.78 21.13
N LYS A 3 15.69 21.31 22.35
CA LYS A 3 15.84 19.89 22.64
C LYS A 3 14.55 19.19 22.20
N LYS A 4 14.65 18.22 21.27
CA LYS A 4 13.54 17.32 20.93
C LYS A 4 13.03 16.71 22.23
N LYS A 5 11.77 16.99 22.55
CA LYS A 5 11.11 16.50 23.76
C LYS A 5 10.93 14.99 23.57
N GLN A 6 11.70 14.21 24.30
CA GLN A 6 11.60 12.75 24.25
C GLN A 6 10.24 12.31 24.81
N LEU A 7 9.67 11.26 24.22
CA LEU A 7 8.42 10.69 24.74
C LEU A 7 8.63 10.19 26.16
N THR A 8 7.59 10.34 26.96
CA THR A 8 7.55 9.79 28.32
C THR A 8 7.47 8.27 28.27
N LYS A 9 7.96 7.60 29.33
CA LYS A 9 7.82 6.14 29.47
C LYS A 9 6.36 5.67 29.37
N LYS A 10 5.41 6.47 29.87
CA LYS A 10 3.98 6.17 29.79
C LYS A 10 3.47 6.19 28.35
N GLN A 11 3.89 7.18 27.56
CA GLN A 11 3.54 7.25 26.14
C GLN A 11 4.11 6.07 25.36
N LEU A 12 5.37 5.70 25.60
CA LEU A 12 5.98 4.54 24.95
C LEU A 12 5.27 3.24 25.33
N SER A 13 4.99 3.03 26.61
CA SER A 13 4.26 1.84 27.08
C SER A 13 2.86 1.75 26.48
N LEU A 14 2.16 2.88 26.36
CA LEU A 14 0.87 2.91 25.67
C LEU A 14 1.01 2.50 24.20
N LEU A 15 2.01 3.04 23.50
CA LEU A 15 2.24 2.71 22.10
C LEU A 15 2.65 1.24 21.90
N ASP A 16 3.41 0.65 22.83
CA ASP A 16 3.76 -0.77 22.75
C ASP A 16 2.52 -1.65 22.85
N GLU A 17 1.63 -1.32 23.78
CA GLU A 17 0.40 -2.08 24.00
C GLU A 17 -0.62 -1.86 22.89
N LEU A 18 -0.78 -0.62 22.41
CA LEU A 18 -1.74 -0.29 21.35
C LEU A 18 -1.42 -0.96 20.01
N PHE A 19 -0.14 -1.23 19.74
CA PHE A 19 0.32 -1.88 18.51
C PHE A 19 0.61 -3.37 18.71
N SER A 20 0.12 -3.98 19.80
CA SER A 20 0.13 -5.43 19.99
C SER A 20 -1.01 -6.11 19.22
N ASP A 21 -0.84 -7.37 18.82
CA ASP A 21 -1.71 -8.07 17.85
C ASP A 21 -3.21 -8.16 18.25
N ASP A 22 -3.53 -8.10 19.55
CA ASP A 22 -4.90 -8.24 20.08
C ASP A 22 -5.45 -6.97 20.76
N ALA A 23 -4.85 -5.81 20.47
CA ALA A 23 -5.15 -4.58 21.21
C ALA A 23 -6.49 -3.95 20.83
N ASP A 24 -7.44 -3.90 21.77
CA ASP A 24 -8.58 -2.98 21.70
C ASP A 24 -8.15 -1.59 22.18
N THR A 25 -8.16 -0.61 21.26
CA THR A 25 -7.80 0.78 21.54
C THR A 25 -8.55 1.36 22.75
N GLY A 26 -9.84 1.06 22.89
CA GLY A 26 -10.67 1.55 23.99
C GLY A 26 -10.30 0.92 25.33
N GLN A 27 -9.92 -0.36 25.33
CA GLN A 27 -9.49 -1.08 26.54
C GLN A 27 -8.08 -0.63 26.98
N VAL A 28 -7.14 -0.55 26.03
CA VAL A 28 -5.77 -0.09 26.28
C VAL A 28 -5.75 1.33 26.88
N LEU A 29 -6.56 2.25 26.37
CA LEU A 29 -6.65 3.60 26.96
C LEU A 29 -7.18 3.58 28.41
N LYS A 30 -8.15 2.71 28.72
CA LYS A 30 -8.66 2.54 30.09
C LYS A 30 -7.60 1.96 31.02
N ASP A 31 -6.87 0.94 30.58
CA ASP A 31 -5.84 0.26 31.36
C ASP A 31 -4.67 1.20 31.69
N HIS A 32 -4.31 2.09 30.76
CA HIS A 32 -3.35 3.17 30.99
C HIS A 32 -3.91 4.37 31.75
N LYS A 33 -5.21 4.39 32.08
CA LYS A 33 -5.93 5.50 32.71
C LYS A 33 -5.77 6.80 31.92
N ILE A 34 -5.90 6.71 30.60
CA ILE A 34 -5.79 7.85 29.68
C ILE A 34 -7.18 8.15 29.15
N THR A 35 -7.61 9.40 29.31
CA THR A 35 -8.86 9.88 28.73
C THR A 35 -8.64 10.22 27.25
N ALA A 36 -9.71 10.16 26.45
CA ALA A 36 -9.65 10.54 25.05
C ALA A 36 -9.09 11.96 24.84
N SER A 37 -9.40 12.90 25.74
CA SER A 37 -8.88 14.27 25.68
C SER A 37 -7.34 14.32 25.82
N VAL A 38 -6.77 13.57 26.77
CA VAL A 38 -5.31 13.50 26.96
C VAL A 38 -4.65 12.81 25.77
N PHE A 39 -5.25 11.74 25.26
CA PHE A 39 -4.74 11.06 24.07
C PHE A 39 -4.75 11.97 22.84
N ASN A 40 -5.84 12.70 22.60
CA ASN A 40 -5.92 13.69 21.53
C ASN A 40 -4.88 14.81 21.70
N GLN A 41 -4.64 15.26 22.94
CA GLN A 41 -3.59 16.23 23.23
C GLN A 41 -2.19 15.66 22.88
N TRP A 42 -1.95 14.37 23.16
CA TRP A 42 -0.70 13.71 22.78
C TRP A 42 -0.59 13.55 21.27
N GLN A 43 -1.67 13.22 20.55
CA GLN A 43 -1.65 13.19 19.09
C GLN A 43 -1.33 14.56 18.47
N SER A 44 -1.66 15.66 19.14
CA SER A 44 -1.27 17.01 18.71
C SER A 44 0.19 17.36 19.04
N ASP A 45 0.91 16.58 19.85
CA ASP A 45 2.35 16.75 20.09
C ASP A 45 3.13 16.10 18.95
N GLU A 46 3.95 16.89 18.26
CA GLU A 46 4.68 16.47 17.07
C GLU A 46 5.55 15.22 17.28
N ASN A 47 6.16 15.06 18.46
CA ASN A 47 7.03 13.90 18.71
C ASN A 47 6.21 12.63 18.91
N PHE A 48 5.06 12.75 19.58
CA PHE A 48 4.17 11.61 19.77
C PHE A 48 3.48 11.22 18.45
N ALA A 49 3.01 12.19 17.67
CA ALA A 49 2.43 11.96 16.35
C ALA A 49 3.43 11.24 15.43
N ALA A 50 4.67 11.74 15.36
CA ALA A 50 5.72 11.14 14.53
C ALA A 50 6.03 9.69 14.94
N GLU A 51 6.13 9.37 16.23
CA GLU A 51 6.32 7.98 16.67
C GLU A 51 5.11 7.09 16.38
N PHE A 52 3.90 7.62 16.55
CA PHE A 52 2.66 6.92 16.22
C PHE A 52 2.62 6.56 14.73
N ASP A 53 2.90 7.52 13.86
CA ASP A 53 2.97 7.33 12.40
C ASP A 53 4.10 6.37 12.01
N ASN A 54 5.26 6.46 12.65
CA ASN A 54 6.38 5.53 12.43
C ASN A 54 5.98 4.09 12.73
N ARG A 55 5.22 3.84 13.80
CA ARG A 55 4.72 2.51 14.15
C ARG A 55 3.69 2.01 13.16
N ILE A 56 2.76 2.87 12.72
CA ILE A 56 1.83 2.55 11.64
C ILE A 56 2.59 2.14 10.36
N ALA A 57 3.57 2.94 9.96
CA ALA A 57 4.38 2.68 8.79
C ALA A 57 5.17 1.36 8.92
N ALA A 58 5.70 1.05 10.11
CA ALA A 58 6.38 -0.21 10.37
C ALA A 58 5.44 -1.42 10.20
N MET A 59 4.21 -1.34 10.74
CA MET A 59 3.20 -2.40 10.60
C MET A 59 2.78 -2.61 9.13
N TYR A 60 2.60 -1.53 8.37
CA TYR A 60 2.32 -1.66 6.93
C TYR A 60 3.46 -2.34 6.18
N ARG A 61 4.72 -1.94 6.44
CA ARG A 61 5.88 -2.61 5.81
C ARG A 61 5.95 -4.09 6.19
N GLN A 62 5.63 -4.43 7.43
CA GLN A 62 5.58 -5.83 7.88
C GLN A 62 4.48 -6.62 7.16
N SER A 63 3.29 -6.04 7.01
CA SER A 63 2.20 -6.62 6.22
C SER A 63 2.61 -6.84 4.77
N GLU A 64 3.23 -5.84 4.14
CA GLU A 64 3.72 -5.96 2.76
C GLU A 64 4.79 -7.04 2.62
N LEU A 65 5.69 -7.18 3.60
CA LEU A 65 6.69 -8.25 3.63
C LEU A 65 6.03 -9.63 3.69
N ILE A 66 5.01 -9.81 4.54
CA ILE A 66 4.25 -11.06 4.65
C ILE A 66 3.58 -11.37 3.31
N ILE A 67 2.87 -10.40 2.72
CA ILE A 67 2.22 -10.57 1.42
C ILE A 67 3.26 -10.96 0.36
N ALA A 68 4.40 -10.28 0.30
CA ALA A 68 5.46 -10.59 -0.66
C ALA A 68 6.02 -12.02 -0.48
N ARG A 69 6.20 -12.47 0.76
CA ARG A 69 6.64 -13.84 1.07
C ARG A 69 5.66 -14.90 0.59
N TYR A 70 4.36 -14.65 0.76
CA TYR A 70 3.32 -15.60 0.38
C TYR A 70 2.81 -15.43 -1.05
N ALA A 71 3.22 -14.37 -1.77
CA ALA A 71 2.72 -14.09 -3.11
C ALA A 71 2.95 -15.24 -4.10
N THR A 72 4.13 -15.85 -4.07
CA THR A 72 4.47 -16.99 -4.95
C THR A 72 3.64 -18.23 -4.62
N LEU A 73 3.45 -18.51 -3.32
CA LEU A 73 2.61 -19.59 -2.84
C LEU A 73 1.14 -19.37 -3.20
N ALA A 74 0.64 -18.15 -3.05
CA ALA A 74 -0.72 -17.77 -3.44
C ALA A 74 -0.93 -17.93 -4.95
N ALA A 75 0.03 -17.52 -5.77
CA ALA A 75 -0.02 -17.72 -7.22
C ALA A 75 -0.07 -19.21 -7.59
N ALA A 76 0.76 -20.05 -6.96
CA ALA A 76 0.72 -21.49 -7.15
C ALA A 76 -0.64 -22.10 -6.75
N LYS A 77 -1.22 -21.62 -5.65
CA LYS A 77 -2.56 -22.05 -5.20
C LYS A 77 -3.67 -21.63 -6.17
N LEU A 78 -3.60 -20.42 -6.73
CA LEU A 78 -4.55 -19.96 -7.74
C LEU A 78 -4.51 -20.85 -8.99
N VAL A 79 -3.32 -21.24 -9.45
CA VAL A 79 -3.19 -22.17 -10.59
C VAL A 79 -3.83 -23.53 -10.25
N GLN A 80 -3.60 -24.07 -9.06
CA GLN A 80 -4.26 -25.31 -8.62
C GLN A 80 -5.80 -25.21 -8.60
N LEU A 81 -6.34 -24.06 -8.19
CA LEU A 81 -7.80 -23.82 -8.17
C LEU A 81 -8.44 -23.78 -9.57
N THR A 82 -7.65 -23.57 -10.64
CA THR A 82 -8.15 -23.65 -12.01
C THR A 82 -8.57 -25.08 -12.41
N GLU A 83 -8.04 -26.09 -11.72
CA GLU A 83 -8.36 -27.50 -11.93
C GLU A 83 -9.47 -27.99 -10.99
N SER A 84 -10.12 -27.10 -10.22
CA SER A 84 -11.17 -27.52 -9.28
C SER A 84 -12.43 -27.98 -10.01
N GLU A 85 -13.13 -28.96 -9.42
CA GLU A 85 -14.42 -29.45 -9.92
C GLU A 85 -15.53 -28.38 -9.87
N SER A 86 -15.36 -27.35 -9.03
CA SER A 86 -16.27 -26.22 -8.98
C SER A 86 -15.98 -25.27 -10.15
N GLN A 87 -16.84 -25.32 -11.18
CA GLN A 87 -16.72 -24.48 -12.37
C GLN A 87 -16.67 -22.98 -12.03
N GLU A 88 -17.42 -22.52 -11.02
CA GLU A 88 -17.40 -21.12 -10.60
C GLU A 88 -16.05 -20.73 -9.98
N THR A 89 -15.48 -21.60 -9.14
CA THR A 89 -14.18 -21.39 -8.50
C THR A 89 -13.05 -21.39 -9.53
N ALA A 90 -13.06 -22.36 -10.44
CA ALA A 90 -12.09 -22.43 -11.54
C ALA A 90 -12.16 -21.19 -12.44
N ARG A 91 -13.38 -20.74 -12.79
CA ARG A 91 -13.58 -19.52 -13.59
C ARG A 91 -13.05 -18.27 -12.87
N LYS A 92 -13.30 -18.14 -11.57
CA LYS A 92 -12.81 -17.02 -10.75
C LYS A 92 -11.28 -17.04 -10.67
N ALA A 93 -10.67 -18.18 -10.38
CA ALA A 93 -9.21 -18.32 -10.34
C ALA A 93 -8.56 -17.95 -11.69
N CYS A 94 -9.12 -18.39 -12.81
CA CYS A 94 -8.65 -18.00 -14.14
C CYS A 94 -8.75 -16.47 -14.37
N LEU A 95 -9.86 -15.84 -13.97
CA LEU A 95 -10.02 -14.39 -14.09
C LEU A 95 -9.02 -13.64 -13.20
N ASP A 96 -8.80 -14.10 -11.97
CA ASP A 96 -7.86 -13.48 -11.03
C ASP A 96 -6.43 -13.53 -11.57
N ILE A 97 -6.01 -14.65 -12.16
CA ILE A 97 -4.69 -14.81 -12.81
C ILE A 97 -4.54 -13.83 -13.99
N ILE A 98 -5.57 -13.69 -14.83
CA ILE A 98 -5.54 -12.77 -15.99
C ILE A 98 -5.53 -11.29 -15.55
N GLN A 99 -6.18 -10.97 -14.43
CA GLN A 99 -6.28 -9.61 -13.91
C GLN A 99 -5.07 -9.18 -13.08
N LEU A 100 -4.33 -10.12 -12.47
CA LEU A 100 -3.18 -9.87 -11.60
C LEU A 100 -2.15 -8.90 -12.20
N PRO A 101 -1.69 -9.07 -13.46
CA PRO A 101 -0.69 -8.16 -14.06
C PRO A 101 -1.20 -6.73 -14.21
N LYS A 102 -2.51 -6.55 -14.50
CA LYS A 102 -3.13 -5.22 -14.63
C LYS A 102 -3.21 -4.49 -13.29
N MET A 103 -3.44 -5.23 -12.21
CA MET A 103 -3.47 -4.68 -10.85
C MET A 103 -2.07 -4.28 -10.37
N LEU A 104 -1.05 -5.10 -10.66
CA LEU A 104 0.34 -4.80 -10.29
C LEU A 104 0.89 -3.58 -11.05
N ALA A 105 0.58 -3.44 -12.34
CA ALA A 105 0.95 -2.28 -13.13
C ALA A 105 0.32 -0.97 -12.59
N LYS A 106 -0.93 -1.03 -12.09
CA LYS A 106 -1.60 0.12 -11.50
C LYS A 106 -0.97 0.56 -10.17
N LYS A 107 -0.42 -0.36 -9.37
CA LYS A 107 0.23 -0.03 -8.08
C LYS A 107 1.60 0.65 -8.28
N GLN A 108 2.33 0.32 -9.34
CA GLN A 108 3.61 0.96 -9.68
C GLN A 108 3.44 2.39 -10.20
N ALA A 109 2.33 2.71 -10.87
CA ALA A 109 2.05 4.06 -11.36
C ALA A 109 1.77 5.06 -10.22
N THR A 110 1.36 4.60 -9.03
CA THR A 110 1.02 5.48 -7.90
C THR A 110 2.20 5.83 -6.98
N THR A 111 3.39 5.27 -7.23
CA THR A 111 4.59 5.48 -6.38
C THR A 111 5.69 6.31 -7.03
N GLN A 112 5.46 6.85 -8.24
CA GLN A 112 6.39 7.83 -8.82
C GLN A 112 6.08 9.22 -8.24
N PRO A 113 7.07 9.92 -7.67
CA PRO A 113 6.96 11.36 -7.49
C PRO A 113 6.79 11.98 -8.88
N ASP A 114 5.90 12.96 -8.94
CA ASP A 114 5.61 13.83 -10.07
C ASP A 114 6.91 14.36 -10.71
N ASP A 115 7.32 13.72 -11.81
CA ASP A 115 8.13 14.35 -12.85
C ASP A 115 7.38 14.13 -14.18
N GLN A 116 7.19 15.23 -14.88
CA GLN A 116 6.27 15.45 -15.99
C GLN A 116 6.32 14.41 -17.14
N PRO A 117 5.23 14.29 -17.93
CA PRO A 117 5.18 13.42 -19.09
C PRO A 117 5.73 14.13 -20.34
N GLU A 118 6.98 13.86 -20.69
CA GLU A 118 7.53 14.04 -22.05
C GLU A 118 8.20 12.70 -22.41
N ASP A 119 7.88 11.94 -23.45
CA ASP A 119 7.32 12.21 -24.76
C ASP A 119 6.42 11.05 -25.17
N ALA A 120 5.11 11.22 -25.12
CA ALA A 120 4.27 10.55 -26.10
C ALA A 120 4.45 11.32 -27.40
N VAL A 121 5.30 10.78 -28.30
CA VAL A 121 5.48 11.30 -29.67
C VAL A 121 4.10 11.45 -30.32
N LYS A 122 3.50 12.63 -30.18
CA LYS A 122 2.35 13.05 -30.95
C LYS A 122 2.86 13.22 -32.36
N LEU A 123 2.78 12.15 -33.14
CA LEU A 123 2.87 12.24 -34.60
C LEU A 123 1.83 13.27 -35.02
N SER A 124 2.29 14.51 -35.26
CA SER A 124 1.41 15.55 -35.77
C SER A 124 0.81 15.02 -37.07
N SER A 125 -0.49 15.24 -37.29
CA SER A 125 -1.21 14.64 -38.43
C SER A 125 -0.51 14.91 -39.78
N LYS A 126 0.23 16.02 -39.87
CA LYS A 126 1.06 16.41 -41.01
C LYS A 126 2.19 15.40 -41.31
N ASN A 127 2.78 14.77 -40.30
CA ASN A 127 3.82 13.76 -40.46
C ASN A 127 3.23 12.37 -40.74
N ALA A 128 2.11 12.02 -40.11
CA ALA A 128 1.40 10.76 -40.38
C ALA A 128 0.94 10.68 -41.85
N SER A 129 0.40 11.78 -42.40
CA SER A 129 -0.03 11.82 -43.81
C SER A 129 1.14 11.69 -44.80
N LYS A 130 2.33 12.21 -44.47
CA LYS A 130 3.53 12.04 -45.33
C LYS A 130 4.03 10.60 -45.34
N ILE A 131 4.00 9.93 -44.19
CA ILE A 131 4.44 8.52 -44.08
C ILE A 131 3.46 7.60 -44.84
N LEU A 132 2.16 7.84 -44.73
CA LEU A 132 1.15 7.09 -45.49
C LEU A 132 1.29 7.30 -47.00
N ALA A 133 1.59 8.52 -47.46
CA ALA A 133 1.80 8.80 -48.87
C ALA A 133 3.03 8.10 -49.45
N VAL A 134 4.10 7.94 -48.65
CA VAL A 134 5.31 7.21 -49.06
C VAL A 134 5.08 5.69 -49.09
N LEU A 135 4.27 5.16 -48.16
CA LEU A 135 3.95 3.73 -48.11
C LEU A 135 2.93 3.30 -49.17
N ALA A 136 2.01 4.19 -49.56
CA ALA A 136 1.02 3.94 -50.61
C ALA A 136 1.56 4.17 -52.04
N GLY A 137 2.81 4.64 -52.17
CA GLY A 137 3.48 4.93 -53.43
C GLY A 137 4.43 3.82 -53.86
N LYS A 138 3.89 2.63 -54.18
CA LYS A 138 4.45 1.68 -55.15
C LYS A 138 3.38 0.72 -55.64
#